data_AF-A0A7V9EDP5-F1
#
_entry.id   AF-A0A7V9EDP5-F1
#
_cell.length_a   1.000
_cell.length_b   1.000
_cell.length_c   1.000
_cell.angle_alpha   90.00
_cell.angle_beta   90.00
_cell.angle_gamma   90.00
#
_symmetry.space_group_name_H-M   'P 1'
#
loop_
_entity.id
_entity.type
_entity.pdbx_description
1 polymer ?
#
loop_
_entity_poly.entity_id
_entity_poly.type
_entity_poly.pdbx_seq_one_letter_code
_entity_poly.pdbx_strand_id
1 'polypeptide(L)' 'HRGLADMYVADERFSAHYERRADGLARYVHEAIHANAERASA' A
#
# COMPACT_ATOMS: atom_id res chain seq x y z
N HIS A 1 3.64 10.95 0.91
CA HIS A 1 2.28 10.39 0.83
C HIS A 1 2.12 9.21 1.81
N ARG A 2 2.62 9.33 3.06
CA ARG A 2 2.65 8.21 4.02
C ARG A 2 1.24 7.89 4.59
N GLY A 3 0.43 8.92 4.87
CA GLY A 3 -0.90 8.73 5.48
C GLY A 3 -1.97 8.03 4.62
N LEU A 4 -1.78 7.92 3.30
CA LEU A 4 -2.67 7.14 2.41
C LEU A 4 -2.21 5.69 2.24
N ALA A 5 -0.94 5.38 2.54
CA ALA A 5 -0.36 4.06 2.35
C ALA A 5 -0.91 3.04 3.35
N ASP A 6 -1.18 3.47 4.57
CA ASP A 6 -1.61 2.59 5.66
C ASP A 6 -3.06 2.10 5.46
N MET A 7 -3.89 2.89 4.77
CA MET A 7 -5.27 2.51 4.42
C MET A 7 -5.35 1.25 3.54
N TYR A 8 -4.33 0.98 2.71
CA TYR A 8 -4.36 -0.18 1.80
C TYR A 8 -4.35 -1.53 2.52
N VAL A 9 -3.77 -1.57 3.71
CA VAL A 9 -3.64 -2.80 4.54
C VAL A 9 -4.49 -2.73 5.80
N ALA A 10 -4.83 -1.52 6.28
CA ALA A 10 -5.65 -1.33 7.48
C ALA A 10 -7.16 -1.50 7.23
N ASP A 11 -7.63 -1.37 5.98
CA ASP A 11 -9.04 -1.57 5.61
C ASP A 11 -9.18 -2.72 4.59
N GLU A 12 -9.89 -3.77 5.01
CA GLU A 12 -10.11 -4.97 4.22
C GLU A 12 -10.80 -4.70 2.88
N ARG A 13 -11.59 -3.62 2.75
CA ARG A 13 -12.25 -3.27 1.48
C ARG A 13 -11.23 -2.82 0.44
N PHE A 14 -10.17 -2.12 0.87
CA PHE A 14 -9.08 -1.74 0.00
C PHE A 14 -8.25 -2.96 -0.37
N SER A 15 -7.85 -3.78 0.61
CA SER A 15 -7.12 -5.02 0.33
C SER A 15 -7.89 -5.90 -0.67
N ALA A 16 -9.17 -6.16 -0.44
CA ALA A 16 -10.02 -6.97 -1.33
C ALA A 16 -10.13 -6.41 -2.76
N HIS A 17 -10.09 -5.09 -2.94
CA HIS A 17 -10.09 -4.50 -4.28
C HIS A 17 -8.84 -4.88 -5.09
N TYR A 18 -7.67 -4.88 -4.43
CA TYR A 18 -6.38 -5.19 -5.05
C TYR A 18 -6.13 -6.70 -5.18
N GLU A 19 -6.53 -7.50 -4.19
CA GLU A 19 -6.43 -8.97 -4.25
C GLU A 19 -7.23 -9.56 -5.43
N ARG A 20 -8.34 -8.93 -5.82
CA ARG A 20 -9.07 -9.30 -7.05
C ARG A 20 -8.26 -9.16 -8.34
N ARG A 21 -7.16 -8.41 -8.32
CA ARG A 21 -6.32 -8.13 -9.49
C ARG A 21 -5.04 -8.94 -9.50
N ALA A 22 -4.43 -9.17 -8.34
CA ALA A 22 -3.36 -10.14 -8.14
C ALA A 22 -3.17 -10.38 -6.63
N ASP A 23 -2.82 -11.62 -6.27
CA ASP A 23 -2.56 -12.00 -4.89
C ASP A 23 -1.39 -11.18 -4.31
N GLY A 24 -1.61 -10.59 -3.13
CA GLY A 24 -0.62 -9.79 -2.40
C GLY A 24 -0.37 -8.39 -2.96
N LEU A 25 -1.16 -7.93 -3.95
CA LEU A 25 -0.96 -6.65 -4.61
C LEU A 25 -1.15 -5.46 -3.64
N ALA A 26 -2.08 -5.55 -2.69
CA ALA A 26 -2.31 -4.48 -1.71
C ALA A 26 -1.05 -4.22 -0.86
N ARG A 27 -0.40 -5.30 -0.42
CA ARG A 27 0.85 -5.26 0.35
C ARG A 27 2.00 -4.69 -0.47
N TYR A 28 2.14 -5.13 -1.72
CA TYR A 28 3.17 -4.60 -2.62
C TYR A 28 3.06 -3.07 -2.79
N VAL A 29 1.85 -2.56 -3.02
CA VAL A 29 1.62 -1.11 -3.18
C VAL A 29 1.93 -0.35 -1.89
N HIS A 30 1.54 -0.90 -0.72
CA HIS A 30 1.87 -0.32 0.58
C HIS A 30 3.39 -0.17 0.78
N GLU A 31 4.14 -1.26 0.59
CA GLU A 31 5.60 -1.27 0.73
C GLU A 31 6.28 -0.30 -0.23
N ALA A 32 5.82 -0.23 -1.48
CA ALA A 32 6.34 0.69 -2.48
C ALA A 32 6.13 2.17 -2.10
N ILE A 33 4.98 2.53 -1.54
CA ILE A 33 4.71 3.90 -1.10
C ILE A 33 5.60 4.27 0.11
N HIS A 34 5.78 3.35 1.07
CA HIS A 34 6.66 3.57 2.22
C HIS A 34 8.11 3.76 1.78
N ALA A 35 8.65 2.87 0.95
CA ALA A 35 10.02 3.00 0.43
C ALA A 35 10.22 4.30 -0.36
N ASN A 36 9.23 4.73 -1.16
CA ASN A 36 9.30 6.01 -1.86
C ASN A 36 9.32 7.20 -0.89
N ALA A 37 8.50 7.14 0.16
CA ALA A 37 8.42 8.19 1.17
C ALA A 37 9.66 8.26 2.06
N GLU A 38 10.35 7.15 2.30
CA GLU A 38 11.66 7.13 2.96
C GLU A 38 12.72 7.82 2.10
N ARG A 39 12.80 7.45 0.81
CA ARG A 39 13.76 8.06 -0.13
C ARG A 39 13.52 9.57 -0.32
N ALA A 40 12.27 10.02 -0.33
CA ALA A 40 11.95 11.44 -0.47
C ALA A 40 12.20 12.27 0.80
N SER A 41 12.45 11.62 1.93
CA SER A 41 12.79 12.27 3.21
C SER A 41 14.28 12.25 3.56
N ALA A 42 15.10 11.64 2.69
CA ALA A 42 16.56 11.65 2.76
C ALA A 42 17.13 12.76 1.89
#